data_AF-A0AB74LTX1-F1
#
_entry.id   AF-A0AB74LTX1-F1
#
_cell.length_a   1.000
_cell.length_b   1.000
_cell.length_c   1.000
_cell.angle_alpha   90.00
_cell.angle_beta   90.00
_cell.angle_gamma   90.00
#
_symmetry.space_group_name_H-M   'P 1'
#
loop_
_entity.id
_entity.type
_entity.pdbx_description
1 polymer ?
#
loop_
_entity_poly.entity_id
_entity_poly.type
_entity_poly.pdbx_seq_one_letter_code
_entity_poly.pdbx_strand_id
1 'polypeptide(L)'
;MPNRSYKDTAVQLALERSYARIDQARSSVDASRSTMSTSRERINSSRAILDKISARYFDDIVSVSEFYTLSAMDDECISEIVDDFIAAYLESRDTGDETGADVIQNALKIIGRYLAKELGPKDAWVVMN
;
A
#
# COMPACT_ATOMS: atom_id res chain seq x y z
N MET A 1 32.97 -61.19 -22.49
CA MET A 1 33.22 -59.90 -21.81
C MET A 1 32.16 -58.87 -22.23
N PRO A 2 31.16 -58.55 -21.39
CA PRO A 2 30.09 -57.59 -21.70
C PRO A 2 30.23 -56.21 -21.00
N ASN A 3 31.28 -56.00 -20.20
CA ASN A 3 31.36 -54.90 -19.23
C ASN A 3 31.58 -53.49 -19.81
N ARG A 4 31.96 -53.32 -21.08
CA ARG A 4 32.14 -51.99 -21.70
C ARG A 4 30.81 -51.39 -22.16
N SER A 5 29.93 -52.19 -22.76
CA SER A 5 28.65 -51.74 -23.29
C SER A 5 27.72 -51.19 -22.19
N TYR A 6 27.63 -51.87 -21.03
CA TYR A 6 26.82 -51.39 -19.89
C TYR A 6 27.31 -50.07 -19.29
N LYS A 7 28.62 -49.81 -19.32
CA LYS A 7 29.20 -48.56 -18.80
C LYS A 7 28.89 -47.38 -19.73
N ASP A 8 28.96 -47.58 -21.05
CA ASP A 8 28.57 -46.54 -22.01
C ASP A 8 27.08 -46.18 -21.91
N THR A 9 26.20 -47.17 -21.78
CA THR A 9 24.75 -46.90 -21.63
C THR A 9 24.41 -46.17 -20.33
N ALA A 10 25.09 -46.51 -19.22
CA ALA A 10 24.89 -45.83 -17.94
C ALA A 10 25.39 -44.38 -17.96
N VAL A 11 26.52 -44.13 -18.63
CA VAL A 11 27.06 -42.76 -18.81
C VAL A 11 26.13 -41.93 -19.70
N GLN A 12 25.58 -42.52 -20.77
CA GLN A 12 24.65 -41.84 -21.67
C GLN A 12 23.33 -41.46 -20.97
N LEU A 13 22.76 -42.39 -20.19
CA LEU A 13 21.57 -42.11 -19.36
C LEU A 13 21.83 -41.05 -18.29
N ALA A 14 23.02 -41.02 -17.69
CA ALA A 14 23.40 -39.99 -16.74
C ALA A 14 23.52 -38.62 -17.40
N LEU A 15 24.05 -38.57 -18.63
CA LEU A 15 24.19 -37.34 -19.41
C LEU A 15 22.83 -36.78 -19.82
N GLU A 16 21.91 -37.61 -20.32
CA GLU A 16 20.52 -37.21 -20.64
C GLU A 16 19.79 -36.64 -19.42
N ARG A 17 19.92 -37.30 -18.26
CA ARG A 17 19.34 -36.77 -17.01
C ARG A 17 19.94 -35.44 -16.59
N SER A 18 21.23 -35.23 -16.85
CA SER A 18 21.90 -33.96 -16.58
C SER A 18 21.34 -32.84 -17.47
N TYR A 19 21.20 -33.11 -18.78
CA TYR A 19 20.58 -32.16 -19.71
C TYR A 19 19.14 -31.83 -19.34
N ALA A 20 18.32 -32.82 -19.00
CA ALA A 20 16.95 -32.59 -18.57
C ALA A 20 16.86 -31.69 -17.32
N ARG A 21 17.79 -31.84 -16.36
CA ARG A 21 17.88 -30.95 -15.18
C ARG A 21 18.30 -29.54 -15.54
N ILE A 22 19.23 -29.38 -16.48
CA ILE A 22 19.68 -28.07 -16.96
C ILE A 22 18.53 -27.34 -17.66
N ASP A 23 17.77 -28.04 -18.49
CA ASP A 23 16.61 -27.45 -19.17
C ASP A 23 15.50 -27.05 -18.19
N GLN A 24 15.24 -27.89 -17.18
CA GLN A 24 14.32 -27.55 -16.11
C GLN A 24 14.78 -26.31 -15.31
N ALA A 25 16.08 -26.23 -14.99
CA ALA A 25 16.64 -25.08 -14.30
C ALA A 25 16.54 -23.79 -15.15
N ARG A 26 16.77 -23.88 -16.47
CA ARG A 26 16.59 -22.75 -17.40
C ARG A 26 15.14 -22.27 -17.43
N SER A 27 14.20 -23.20 -17.57
CA SER A 27 12.76 -22.87 -17.55
C SER A 27 12.34 -22.18 -16.24
N SER A 28 12.87 -22.64 -15.10
CA SER A 28 12.63 -21.99 -13.79
C SER A 28 13.19 -20.56 -13.74
N VAL A 29 14.39 -20.33 -14.29
CA VAL A 29 15.01 -19.00 -14.34
C VAL A 29 14.21 -18.06 -15.23
N ASP A 30 13.73 -18.54 -16.38
CA ASP A 30 12.92 -17.74 -17.31
C ASP A 30 11.57 -17.35 -16.68
N ALA A 31 10.90 -18.29 -15.99
CA ALA A 31 9.69 -18.00 -15.24
C ALA A 31 9.92 -16.96 -14.12
N SER A 32 11.05 -17.06 -13.41
CA SER A 32 11.43 -16.09 -12.39
C SER A 32 11.72 -14.71 -13.00
N ARG A 33 12.37 -14.64 -14.16
CA ARG A 33 12.63 -13.39 -14.89
C ARG A 33 11.34 -12.74 -15.36
N SER A 34 10.41 -13.52 -15.91
CA SER A 34 9.09 -13.04 -16.32
C SER A 34 8.34 -12.43 -15.13
N THR A 35 8.29 -13.14 -14.00
CA THR A 35 7.66 -12.66 -12.77
C THR A 35 8.30 -11.35 -12.28
N MET A 36 9.63 -11.25 -12.31
CA MET A 36 10.33 -10.03 -11.92
C MET A 36 10.06 -8.86 -12.87
N SER A 37 9.91 -9.11 -14.16
CA SER A 37 9.51 -8.10 -15.16
C SER A 37 8.13 -7.54 -14.84
N THR A 38 7.15 -8.40 -14.61
CA THR A 38 5.79 -7.99 -14.21
C THR A 38 5.79 -7.20 -12.90
N SER A 39 6.58 -7.63 -11.92
CA SER A 39 6.73 -6.88 -10.65
C SER A 39 7.31 -5.48 -10.87
N ARG A 40 8.31 -5.34 -11.76
CA ARG A 40 8.87 -4.03 -12.11
C ARG A 40 7.86 -3.13 -12.79
N GLU A 41 7.05 -3.67 -13.71
CA GLU A 41 5.97 -2.91 -14.36
C GLU A 41 4.97 -2.39 -13.33
N ARG A 42 4.52 -3.24 -12.40
CA ARG A 42 3.60 -2.82 -11.32
C ARG A 42 4.21 -1.75 -10.41
N ILE A 43 5.49 -1.87 -10.08
CA ILE A 43 6.21 -0.85 -9.28
C ILE A 43 6.26 0.47 -10.05
N ASN A 44 6.57 0.44 -11.35
CA ASN A 44 6.61 1.64 -12.17
C ASN A 44 5.22 2.29 -12.31
N SER A 45 4.16 1.50 -12.50
CA SER A 45 2.79 2.01 -12.49
C SER A 45 2.42 2.63 -11.15
N SER A 46 2.81 2.00 -10.03
CA SER A 46 2.56 2.54 -8.69
C SER A 46 3.29 3.87 -8.48
N ARG A 47 4.55 3.97 -8.94
CA ARG A 47 5.31 5.23 -8.92
C ARG A 47 4.65 6.31 -9.76
N ALA A 48 4.20 5.99 -10.97
CA ALA A 48 3.51 6.96 -11.82
C ALA A 48 2.20 7.47 -11.19
N ILE A 49 1.47 6.61 -10.47
CA ILE A 49 0.29 7.01 -9.69
C ILE A 49 0.70 7.96 -8.55
N LEU A 50 1.76 7.61 -7.79
CA LEU A 50 2.27 8.47 -6.71
C LEU A 50 2.77 9.81 -7.22
N ASP A 51 3.48 9.84 -8.35
CA ASP A 51 3.94 11.07 -8.99
C ASP A 51 2.75 11.93 -9.43
N LYS A 52 1.68 11.31 -9.93
CA LYS A 52 0.44 12.01 -10.31
C LYS A 52 -0.33 12.57 -9.10
N ILE A 53 -0.38 11.83 -7.99
CA ILE A 53 -0.95 12.30 -6.72
C ILE A 53 -0.11 13.47 -6.19
N SER A 54 1.20 13.31 -6.16
CA SER A 54 2.15 14.33 -5.72
C SER A 54 2.03 15.60 -6.56
N ALA A 55 1.98 15.48 -7.90
CA ALA A 55 1.79 16.60 -8.80
C ALA A 55 0.46 17.33 -8.57
N ARG A 56 -0.65 16.61 -8.36
CA ARG A 56 -1.94 17.22 -7.99
C ARG A 56 -1.89 17.91 -6.62
N TYR A 57 -1.23 17.28 -5.65
CA TYR A 57 -1.06 17.83 -4.31
C TYR A 57 -0.26 19.14 -4.35
N PHE A 58 0.81 19.22 -5.16
CA PHE A 58 1.60 20.44 -5.29
C PHE A 58 0.91 21.53 -6.12
N ASP A 59 0.16 21.18 -7.17
CA ASP A 59 -0.59 22.16 -7.98
C ASP A 59 -1.73 22.81 -7.17
N ASP A 60 -2.37 22.03 -6.28
CA ASP A 60 -3.39 22.53 -5.34
C ASP A 60 -2.77 23.33 -4.17
N ILE A 61 -1.58 22.94 -3.68
CA ILE A 61 -0.86 23.65 -2.62
C ILE A 61 -0.27 24.99 -3.07
N VAL A 62 0.12 25.14 -4.34
CA VAL A 62 0.57 26.45 -4.85
C VAL A 62 -0.60 27.46 -4.91
N SER A 63 -1.86 26.99 -4.92
CA SER A 63 -3.05 27.84 -4.77
C SER A 63 -3.50 28.01 -3.31
N VAL A 64 -3.09 27.14 -2.38
CA VAL A 64 -3.41 27.23 -0.94
C VAL A 64 -2.18 27.75 -0.19
N SER A 65 -1.97 29.06 -0.28
CA SER A 65 -0.90 29.79 0.42
C SER A 65 -1.07 29.84 1.95
N GLU A 66 -1.94 29.03 2.55
CA GLU A 66 -2.16 28.98 3.98
C GLU A 66 -2.28 27.50 4.39
N PHE A 67 -1.19 26.92 4.88
CA PHE A 67 -1.28 25.70 5.68
C PHE A 67 -2.03 26.06 6.97
N TYR A 68 -3.36 25.98 6.93
CA TYR A 68 -4.20 25.91 8.13
C TYR A 68 -3.92 24.56 8.78
N THR A 69 -2.95 24.52 9.69
CA THR A 69 -2.83 23.37 10.57
C THR A 69 -4.11 23.29 11.40
N LEU A 70 -4.63 22.08 11.66
CA LEU A 70 -5.80 21.89 12.52
C LEU A 70 -5.66 22.62 13.88
N SER A 71 -4.42 22.80 14.35
CA SER A 71 -4.08 23.54 15.57
C SER A 71 -4.28 25.07 15.49
N ALA A 72 -4.43 25.64 14.29
CA ALA A 72 -4.65 27.05 14.04
C ALA A 72 -6.12 27.37 13.72
N MET A 73 -6.97 26.34 13.60
CA MET A 73 -8.41 26.46 13.38
C MET A 73 -9.10 26.61 14.74
N ASP A 74 -10.21 27.36 14.77
CA ASP A 74 -11.05 27.41 15.97
C ASP A 74 -11.80 26.08 16.19
N ASP A 75 -12.21 25.84 17.43
CA ASP A 75 -12.85 24.59 17.84
C ASP A 75 -14.18 24.35 17.10
N GLU A 76 -14.87 25.41 16.68
CA GLU A 76 -16.13 25.35 15.94
C GLU A 76 -15.89 24.79 14.52
N CYS A 77 -14.88 25.30 13.82
CA CYS A 77 -14.48 24.84 12.51
C CYS A 77 -13.90 23.41 12.53
N ILE A 78 -13.17 23.04 13.59
CA ILE A 78 -12.74 21.65 13.79
C ILE A 78 -13.94 20.72 14.00
N SER A 79 -14.93 21.16 14.78
CA SER A 79 -16.15 20.38 15.05
C SER A 79 -16.98 20.16 13.78
N GLU A 80 -17.16 21.20 12.97
CA GLU A 80 -17.85 21.11 11.67
C GLU A 80 -17.18 20.09 10.73
N ILE A 81 -15.84 20.13 10.64
CA ILE A 81 -15.10 19.15 9.82
C ILE A 81 -15.29 17.72 10.32
N VAL A 82 -15.26 17.51 11.63
CA VAL A 82 -15.48 16.18 12.21
C VAL A 82 -16.90 15.70 11.94
N ASP A 83 -17.90 16.58 12.06
CA ASP A 83 -19.30 16.26 11.77
C ASP A 83 -19.52 15.91 10.29
N ASP A 84 -18.88 16.64 9.37
CA ASP A 84 -18.91 16.34 7.93
C ASP A 84 -18.30 14.96 7.62
N PHE A 85 -17.17 14.61 8.25
CA PHE A 85 -16.59 13.28 8.11
C PHE A 85 -17.49 12.18 8.70
N ILE A 86 -18.20 12.44 9.80
CA ILE A 86 -19.15 11.49 10.37
C ILE A 86 -20.35 11.31 9.42
N ALA A 87 -20.88 12.41 8.86
CA ALA A 87 -21.97 12.35 7.89
C ALA A 87 -21.58 11.54 6.65
N ALA A 88 -20.39 11.79 6.09
CA ALA A 88 -19.86 11.04 4.95
C ALA A 88 -19.65 9.55 5.29
N TYR A 89 -19.20 9.23 6.50
CA TYR A 89 -19.07 7.83 6.94
C TYR A 89 -20.42 7.11 6.97
N LEU A 90 -21.45 7.77 7.51
CA LEU A 90 -22.80 7.22 7.57
C LEU A 90 -23.38 7.03 6.16
N GLU A 91 -23.19 8.00 5.28
CA GLU A 91 -23.63 7.92 3.88
C GLU A 91 -22.94 6.76 3.13
N SER A 92 -21.61 6.59 3.30
CA SER A 92 -20.89 5.44 2.72
C SER A 92 -21.41 4.09 3.25
N ARG A 93 -21.80 4.02 4.53
CA ARG A 93 -22.39 2.81 5.10
C ARG A 93 -23.79 2.54 4.56
N ASP A 94 -24.62 3.56 4.45
CA ASP A 94 -26.00 3.44 3.96
C ASP A 94 -26.05 3.08 2.48
N THR A 95 -25.05 3.51 1.70
CA THR A 95 -24.90 3.18 0.28
C THR A 95 -24.18 1.85 0.02
N GLY A 96 -23.62 1.22 1.06
CA GLY A 96 -22.85 -0.03 0.95
C GLY A 96 -21.44 0.14 0.38
N ASP A 97 -20.90 1.36 0.35
CA ASP A 97 -19.50 1.63 -0.01
C ASP A 97 -18.58 1.33 1.18
N GLU A 98 -18.25 0.05 1.35
CA GLU A 98 -17.35 -0.42 2.42
C GLU A 98 -15.94 0.19 2.33
N THR A 99 -15.46 0.45 1.11
CA THR A 99 -14.12 1.04 0.90
C THR A 99 -14.11 2.51 1.31
N GLY A 100 -15.12 3.28 0.92
CA GLY A 100 -15.31 4.66 1.37
C GLY A 100 -15.44 4.76 2.88
N ALA A 101 -16.27 3.90 3.48
CA ALA A 101 -16.45 3.85 4.93
C ALA A 101 -15.13 3.57 5.68
N ASP A 102 -14.31 2.63 5.20
CA ASP A 102 -13.00 2.33 5.81
C ASP A 102 -12.00 3.47 5.69
N VAL A 103 -11.95 4.15 4.54
CA VAL A 103 -11.08 5.31 4.32
C VAL A 103 -11.47 6.45 5.26
N ILE A 104 -12.76 6.77 5.35
CA ILE A 104 -13.28 7.83 6.21
C ILE A 104 -13.06 7.50 7.69
N GLN A 105 -13.28 6.24 8.09
CA GLN A 105 -13.01 5.80 9.47
C GLN A 105 -11.52 5.97 9.83
N ASN A 106 -10.61 5.67 8.91
CA ASN A 106 -9.18 5.87 9.14
C ASN A 106 -8.81 7.34 9.21
N ALA A 107 -9.42 8.21 8.41
CA ALA A 107 -9.24 9.66 8.49
C ALA A 107 -9.67 10.20 9.87
N LEU A 108 -10.87 9.83 10.35
CA LEU A 108 -11.37 10.21 11.68
C LEU A 108 -10.43 9.77 12.81
N LYS A 109 -9.87 8.55 12.74
CA LYS A 109 -8.88 8.06 13.72
C LYS A 109 -7.60 8.89 13.72
N ILE A 110 -7.14 9.35 12.56
CA ILE A 110 -5.93 10.18 12.43
C ILE A 110 -6.18 11.56 13.03
N ILE A 111 -7.30 12.20 12.68
CA ILE A 111 -7.71 13.51 13.21
C ILE A 111 -7.84 13.44 14.73
N GLY A 112 -8.57 12.45 15.26
CA GLY A 112 -8.73 12.29 16.72
C GLY A 112 -7.41 12.08 17.46
N ARG A 113 -6.45 11.34 16.89
CA ARG A 113 -5.10 11.21 17.47
C ARG A 113 -4.31 12.51 17.43
N TYR A 114 -4.43 13.27 16.34
CA TYR A 114 -3.78 14.57 16.20
C TYR A 114 -4.32 15.56 17.22
N LEU A 115 -5.64 15.70 17.32
CA LEU A 115 -6.30 16.55 18.31
C LEU A 115 -5.92 16.15 19.74
N ALA A 116 -5.95 14.87 20.09
CA ALA A 116 -5.55 14.40 21.42
C ALA A 116 -4.07 14.71 21.76
N LYS A 117 -3.19 14.78 20.74
CA LYS A 117 -1.77 15.08 20.91
C LYS A 117 -1.50 16.58 21.03
N GLU A 118 -2.17 17.39 20.22
CA GLU A 118 -1.99 18.85 20.20
C GLU A 118 -2.72 19.56 21.36
N LEU A 119 -3.93 19.11 21.72
CA LEU A 119 -4.67 19.66 22.86
C LEU A 119 -4.15 19.16 24.21
N GLY A 120 -3.49 17.99 24.25
CA GLY A 120 -3.04 17.35 25.50
C GLY A 120 -4.17 17.12 26.50
N PRO A 121 -3.91 16.60 27.71
CA PRO A 121 -4.92 16.49 28.77
C PRO A 121 -5.20 17.83 29.46
N LYS A 122 -5.33 18.92 28.69
CA LYS A 122 -5.74 20.22 29.21
C LYS A 122 -7.15 20.49 28.69
N ASP A 123 -8.03 20.78 29.63
CA ASP A 123 -9.44 21.16 29.44
C ASP A 123 -10.49 20.04 29.39
N ALA A 124 -10.13 18.82 29.77
CA ALA A 124 -11.08 18.01 30.54
C ALA A 124 -11.09 18.55 31.99
N TRP A 125 -11.75 19.69 32.20
CA TRP A 125 -12.29 20.08 33.51
C TRP A 125 -13.34 19.03 33.91
N VAL A 126 -12.86 17.83 34.22
CA VAL A 126 -13.52 16.92 35.13
C VAL A 126 -13.46 17.64 36.46
N VAL A 127 -14.56 18.33 36.78
CA VAL A 127 -14.91 18.66 38.16
C VAL A 127 -14.91 17.35 38.93
N MET A 128 -13.77 17.04 39.54
CA MET A 128 -13.65 16.12 40.65
C MET A 128 -13.26 16.94 41.88
N ASN A 129 -14.23 17.70 42.37
CA ASN A 129 -14.67 17.75 43.77
C ASN A 129 -15.68 18.89 43.95
#